data_AF-A0AAW4UM75-F1
#
_entry.id   AF-A0AAW4UM75-F1
#
_cell.length_a   1.000
_cell.length_b   1.000
_cell.length_c   1.000
_cell.angle_alpha   90.00
_cell.angle_beta   90.00
_cell.angle_gamma   90.00
#
_symmetry.space_group_name_H-M   'P 1'
#
loop_
_entity.id
_entity.type
_entity.pdbx_description
1 polymer ?
#
loop_
_entity_poly.entity_id
_entity_poly.type
_entity_poly.pdbx_seq_one_letter_code
_entity_poly.pdbx_strand_id
1 'polypeptide(L)'
;HYYDKDPKVENHKETFKYHYHQNELNLVTDAGVFSKGKIDFGSDLLVRTFLKEHPPGPKKTIVDVGCGYGPIGLMIAKVSPHHHV
;
A
#
# COMPACT_ATOMS: atom_id res chain seq x y z
N HIS A 1 10.98 9.24 -16.31
CA HIS A 1 11.28 7.91 -15.76
C HIS A 1 10.33 7.58 -14.60
N TYR A 2 9.04 7.40 -14.88
CA TYR A 2 8.05 7.01 -13.86
C TYR A 2 6.94 6.10 -14.44
N TYR A 3 6.98 5.84 -15.74
CA TYR A 3 6.02 5.04 -16.49
C TYR A 3 6.69 4.61 -17.79
N ASP A 4 6.70 3.32 -18.09
CA ASP A 4 7.00 2.83 -19.43
C ASP A 4 5.72 2.88 -20.27
N LYS A 5 5.82 3.50 -21.44
CA LYS A 5 4.69 3.76 -22.37
C LYS A 5 4.36 2.57 -23.27
N ASP A 6 4.96 1.41 -23.06
CA ASP A 6 4.82 0.27 -23.96
C ASP A 6 3.73 -0.69 -23.46
N PRO A 7 2.55 -0.75 -24.09
CA PRO A 7 1.45 -1.62 -23.67
C PRO A 7 1.72 -3.11 -23.94
N LYS A 8 2.92 -3.47 -24.45
CA LYS A 8 3.36 -4.84 -24.72
C LYS A 8 4.17 -5.48 -23.59
N VAL A 9 4.26 -4.86 -22.41
CA VAL A 9 4.79 -5.56 -21.24
C VAL A 9 3.82 -6.69 -20.92
N GLU A 10 4.28 -7.94 -21.03
CA GLU A 10 3.50 -9.11 -20.61
C GLU A 10 3.02 -8.87 -19.17
N ASN A 11 1.69 -8.91 -18.97
CA ASN A 11 1.09 -8.76 -17.65
C ASN A 11 1.60 -9.90 -16.75
N HIS A 12 2.53 -9.61 -15.85
CA HIS A 12 3.05 -10.56 -14.89
C HIS A 12 2.48 -10.20 -13.53
N LYS A 13 1.25 -10.63 -13.31
CA LYS A 13 0.54 -10.40 -12.05
C LYS A 13 1.17 -11.24 -10.95
N GLU A 14 1.72 -10.59 -9.94
CA GLU A 14 2.25 -11.22 -8.76
C GLU A 14 1.44 -10.84 -7.54
N THR A 15 1.00 -11.86 -6.80
CA THR A 15 0.30 -11.70 -5.53
C THR A 15 1.26 -11.93 -4.38
N PHE A 16 1.30 -11.03 -3.41
CA PHE A 16 2.06 -11.21 -2.18
C PHE A 16 1.26 -10.74 -0.96
N LYS A 17 1.66 -11.26 0.20
CA LYS A 17 1.07 -10.91 1.49
C LYS A 17 1.86 -9.80 2.15
N TYR A 18 1.14 -8.78 2.63
CA TYR A 18 1.70 -7.72 3.44
C TYR A 18 1.07 -7.72 4.83
N HIS A 19 1.90 -7.71 5.87
CA HIS A 19 1.48 -7.91 7.24
C HIS A 19 1.82 -6.73 8.15
N TYR A 20 0.86 -6.35 9.00
CA TYR A 20 1.05 -5.44 10.13
C TYR A 20 0.28 -5.97 11.35
N HIS A 21 1.02 -6.45 12.36
CA HIS A 21 0.46 -7.19 13.50
C HIS A 21 -0.47 -8.33 13.04
N GLN A 22 -1.74 -8.31 13.42
CA GLN A 22 -2.73 -9.33 13.03
C GLN A 22 -3.45 -9.00 11.70
N ASN A 23 -3.09 -7.90 11.05
CA ASN A 23 -3.68 -7.48 9.79
C ASN A 23 -2.85 -8.00 8.61
N GLU A 24 -3.53 -8.58 7.63
CA GLU A 24 -2.96 -9.07 6.37
C GLU A 24 -3.67 -8.37 5.22
N LEU A 25 -2.90 -7.96 4.21
CA LEU A 25 -3.37 -7.59 2.89
C LEU A 25 -2.81 -8.58 1.86
N ASN A 26 -3.67 -9.03 0.95
CA ASN A 26 -3.26 -9.74 -0.25
C ASN A 26 -3.21 -8.72 -1.38
N LEU A 27 -2.01 -8.35 -1.80
CA LEU A 27 -1.76 -7.30 -2.78
C LEU A 27 -1.36 -7.91 -4.12
N VAL A 28 -1.87 -7.33 -5.19
CA VAL A 28 -1.57 -7.74 -6.56
C VAL A 28 -0.78 -6.62 -7.24
N THR A 29 0.37 -6.97 -7.79
CA THR A 29 1.23 -6.04 -8.55
C THR A 29 1.43 -6.56 -9.96
N ASP A 30 1.75 -5.66 -10.88
CA ASP A 30 2.05 -5.99 -12.28
C ASP A 30 3.43 -5.45 -12.68
N ALA A 31 3.94 -5.85 -13.83
CA ALA A 31 5.21 -5.43 -14.38
C ALA A 31 5.29 -3.91 -14.71
N GLY A 32 4.20 -3.16 -14.61
CA GLY A 32 4.20 -1.70 -14.78
C GLY A 32 4.34 -0.87 -13.49
N VAL A 33 4.23 -1.49 -12.30
CA VAL A 33 4.16 -0.72 -11.03
C VAL A 33 5.48 -0.68 -10.26
N PHE A 34 5.65 0.37 -9.45
CA PHE A 34 6.77 0.51 -8.52
C PHE A 34 6.76 -0.60 -7.46
N SER A 35 7.93 -1.12 -7.08
CA SER A 35 8.10 -2.22 -6.12
C SER A 35 7.25 -3.47 -6.40
N LYS A 36 7.62 -4.23 -7.43
CA LYS A 36 6.93 -5.46 -7.86
C LYS A 36 7.16 -6.60 -6.87
N GLY A 37 6.11 -7.38 -6.59
CA GLY A 37 6.20 -8.61 -5.79
C GLY A 37 6.45 -8.43 -4.29
N LYS A 38 6.68 -7.20 -3.82
CA LYS A 38 6.84 -6.86 -2.40
C LYS A 38 6.62 -5.37 -2.15
N ILE A 39 6.32 -5.01 -0.91
CA ILE A 39 6.35 -3.62 -0.47
C ILE A 39 7.78 -3.08 -0.45
N ASP A 40 7.98 -1.84 -0.88
CA ASP A 40 9.27 -1.19 -0.73
C ASP A 40 9.48 -0.77 0.73
N PHE A 41 10.75 -0.61 1.10
CA PHE A 41 11.11 -0.28 2.48
C PHE A 41 10.55 1.07 2.94
N GLY A 42 10.49 2.07 2.05
CA GLY A 42 9.99 3.40 2.39
C GLY A 42 8.50 3.37 2.73
N SER A 43 7.70 2.70 1.90
CA SER A 43 6.27 2.51 2.16
C SER A 43 6.00 1.73 3.44
N ASP A 44 6.76 0.65 3.70
CA ASP A 44 6.64 -0.14 4.95
C ASP A 44 6.99 0.70 6.18
N LEU A 45 8.10 1.43 6.15
CA LEU A 45 8.52 2.29 7.26
C LEU A 45 7.49 3.38 7.53
N LEU A 46 6.98 4.03 6.47
CA LEU A 46 6.01 5.10 6.57
C LEU A 46 4.71 4.63 7.23
N VAL A 47 4.12 3.54 6.72
CA VAL A 47 2.84 3.06 7.24
C VAL A 47 2.97 2.53 8.67
N ARG A 48 4.05 1.83 9.01
CA ARG A 48 4.33 1.38 10.38
C ARG A 48 4.47 2.54 11.35
N THR A 49 5.20 3.58 10.95
CA THR A 49 5.40 4.78 11.76
C THR A 49 4.08 5.51 11.96
N PHE A 50 3.33 5.74 10.87
CA PHE A 50 2.03 6.41 10.94
C PHE A 50 1.07 5.72 11.90
N LEU A 51 0.91 4.40 11.79
CA LEU A 51 0.00 3.61 12.64
C LEU A 51 0.42 3.57 14.11
N LYS A 52 1.72 3.62 14.37
CA LYS A 52 2.26 3.70 15.74
C LYS A 52 1.97 5.07 16.38
N GLU A 53 2.20 6.15 15.64
CA GLU A 53 1.99 7.53 16.15
C GLU A 53 0.51 7.94 16.15
N HIS A 54 -0.32 7.29 15.34
CA HIS A 54 -1.75 7.56 15.20
C HIS A 54 -2.59 6.29 15.42
N PRO A 55 -2.67 5.78 16.66
CA PRO A 55 -3.53 4.64 16.97
C PRO A 55 -5.01 4.96 16.68
N PRO A 56 -5.87 3.91 16.56
CA PRO A 56 -7.31 4.08 16.42
C PRO A 56 -7.88 5.08 17.43
N GLY A 57 -8.73 5.98 16.95
CA GLY A 57 -9.15 7.16 17.71
C GLY A 57 -10.14 8.00 16.90
N PRO A 58 -10.20 9.33 17.10
CA PRO A 58 -11.11 10.21 16.37
C PRO A 58 -10.98 10.05 14.86
N LYS A 59 -12.11 10.15 14.14
CA LYS A 59 -12.15 10.05 12.68
C LYS A 59 -11.26 11.11 12.04
N LYS A 60 -10.46 10.69 11.05
CA LYS A 60 -9.60 11.52 10.21
C LYS A 60 -9.93 11.27 8.75
N THR A 61 -9.64 12.25 7.92
CA THR A 61 -9.55 12.09 6.47
C THR A 61 -8.07 12.02 6.09
N ILE A 62 -7.69 10.98 5.39
CA ILE A 62 -6.31 10.67 4.98
C ILE A 62 -6.32 10.63 3.45
N VAL A 63 -5.24 11.11 2.83
CA VAL A 63 -5.07 11.06 1.37
C VAL A 63 -3.72 10.40 1.08
N ASP A 64 -3.75 9.27 0.35
CA ASP A 64 -2.55 8.53 -0.06
C ASP A 64 -2.09 9.01 -1.45
N VAL A 65 -1.20 10.01 -1.47
CA VAL A 65 -0.72 10.62 -2.71
C VAL A 65 0.36 9.74 -3.35
N GLY A 66 0.13 9.33 -4.60
CA GLY A 66 1.04 8.41 -5.29
C GLY A 66 0.88 6.95 -4.83
N CYS A 67 -0.35 6.57 -4.45
CA CYS A 67 -0.66 5.29 -3.81
C CYS A 67 -0.20 4.04 -4.57
N GLY A 68 0.07 4.10 -5.88
CA GLY A 68 0.49 2.94 -6.66
C GLY A 68 -0.56 1.82 -6.58
N TYR A 69 -0.19 0.66 -6.04
CA TYR A 69 -1.13 -0.45 -5.77
C TYR A 69 -1.80 -0.38 -4.38
N GLY A 70 -1.66 0.75 -3.69
CA GLY A 70 -2.36 1.12 -2.46
C GLY A 70 -1.87 0.55 -1.12
N PRO A 71 -0.61 0.08 -0.95
CA PRO A 71 -0.23 -0.65 0.27
C PRO A 71 -0.41 0.18 1.55
N ILE A 72 -0.18 1.49 1.50
CA ILE A 72 -0.24 2.39 2.65
C ILE A 72 -1.69 2.65 3.03
N GLY A 73 -2.48 3.23 2.12
CA GLY A 73 -3.89 3.55 2.37
C GLY A 73 -4.72 2.32 2.75
N LEU A 74 -4.52 1.19 2.06
CA LEU A 74 -5.23 -0.06 2.36
C LEU A 74 -4.91 -0.57 3.76
N MET A 75 -3.64 -0.49 4.20
CA MET A 75 -3.27 -0.96 5.53
C MET A 75 -3.82 -0.03 6.62
N ILE A 76 -3.81 1.28 6.39
CA ILE A 76 -4.44 2.25 7.30
C ILE A 76 -5.94 1.98 7.44
N ALA A 77 -6.65 1.80 6.33
CA ALA A 77 -8.08 1.49 6.34
C ALA A 77 -8.38 0.15 7.04
N LYS A 78 -7.50 -0.85 6.86
CA LYS A 78 -7.63 -2.17 7.52
C LYS A 78 -7.47 -2.08 9.04
N VAL A 79 -6.48 -1.31 9.52
CA VAL A 79 -6.17 -1.17 10.95
C VAL A 79 -7.11 -0.18 11.65
N SER A 80 -7.54 0.86 10.94
CA SER A 80 -8.37 1.95 11.45
C SER A 80 -9.59 2.19 10.55
N PRO A 81 -10.58 1.28 10.55
CA PRO A 81 -11.71 1.30 9.61
C PRO A 81 -12.65 2.50 9.78
N HIS A 82 -12.54 3.24 10.88
CA HIS A 82 -13.28 4.47 11.15
C HIS A 82 -12.71 5.70 10.40
N HIS A 83 -11.49 5.61 9.86
CA HIS A 83 -10.93 6.67 9.02
C HIS A 83 -11.53 6.67 7.62
N HIS A 84 -11.58 7.85 7.01
CA HIS A 84 -11.78 7.97 5.57
C HIS A 84 -10.39 8.07 4.94
N VAL A 85 -10.04 7.13 4.08
CA VAL A 85 -8.73 7.04 3.42
C VAL A 85 -8.94 7.11 1.91
#